data_AF-A0A7X4Y9R2-F1
#
_entry.id   AF-A0A7X4Y9R2-F1
#
_cell.length_a   1.000
_cell.length_b   1.000
_cell.length_c   1.000
_cell.angle_alpha   90.00
_cell.angle_beta   90.00
_cell.angle_gamma   90.00
#
_symmetry.space_group_name_H-M   'P 1'
#
loop_
_entity.id
_entity.type
_entity.pdbx_description
1 polymer ?
#
loop_
_entity_poly.entity_id
_entity_poly.type
_entity_poly.pdbx_seq_one_letter_code
_entity_poly.pdbx_strand_id
1 'polypeptide(L)'
;MATVELPALYVDTVSLFAETRRPLLLNRAPGPEEADVPVDAALELELVDVGADGIARATTRVWVDDVLAFEGGASVEVAPAFAGPLAEVRQMADTLRVVLHPAVPLASQATVSVRVVSATAGGEHLLDETYTFTVEDRTAPRLVGAQAVGPKSVRLAFDEDVRVPPTARFTFTPRGAPAVPVAALEAAADGPLVHLVLDTELTPDVVYEVRVEAVTDTHDNPVLAPYHRATFAGFRPVRPPSRSFQLWDMLPGHNRRDDVTGDLHRFISCLQEVTDLLLADLDAFPDVFDLERAPEAFLDAILQDLGNPFAFELDVLARRRLASVLVDMYQQKGTALGLRNAIRFFLGIEVRAISPFASDTLVLGESELGVDWVLGPSERFARYAFNVEVERLLSPAERLRLRTLVEYLKPAHTHFVDLVEPLPPILPEHWELGLSELGETTTLH
;
A
#
# COMPACT_ATOMS: atom_id res chain seq x y z
N MET A 1 -10.20 -43.08 8.10
CA MET A 1 -9.36 -43.25 6.90
C MET A 1 -9.68 -42.08 5.99
N ALA A 2 -8.74 -41.15 5.81
CA ALA A 2 -8.92 -40.05 4.87
C ALA A 2 -8.70 -40.60 3.45
N THR A 3 -9.74 -40.56 2.63
CA THR A 3 -9.67 -40.89 1.20
C THR A 3 -9.04 -39.71 0.47
N VAL A 4 -7.83 -39.90 -0.05
CA VAL A 4 -7.19 -38.94 -0.96
C VAL A 4 -7.82 -39.16 -2.34
N GLU A 5 -8.54 -38.15 -2.85
CA GLU A 5 -8.92 -38.13 -4.26
C GLU A 5 -7.66 -37.86 -5.09
N LEU A 6 -7.40 -38.73 -6.06
CA LEU A 6 -6.38 -38.49 -7.08
C LEU A 6 -6.94 -37.45 -8.06
N PRO A 7 -6.14 -36.47 -8.51
CA PRO A 7 -6.59 -35.50 -9.49
C PRO A 7 -7.02 -36.23 -10.78
N ALA A 8 -8.23 -35.92 -11.25
CA ALA A 8 -8.76 -36.45 -12.49
C ALA A 8 -8.14 -35.70 -13.68
N LEU A 9 -7.50 -36.44 -14.59
CA LEU A 9 -7.01 -35.90 -15.86
C LEU A 9 -8.19 -35.74 -16.82
N TYR A 10 -8.57 -34.50 -17.09
CA TYR A 10 -9.53 -34.17 -18.14
C TYR A 10 -8.79 -33.64 -19.36
N VAL A 11 -8.78 -34.43 -20.44
CA VAL A 11 -8.26 -33.97 -21.74
C VAL A 11 -9.40 -33.21 -22.43
N ASP A 12 -9.35 -31.88 -22.34
CA ASP A 12 -10.40 -30.99 -22.84
C ASP A 12 -10.43 -30.90 -24.37
N THR A 13 -9.26 -30.95 -25.03
CA THR A 13 -9.17 -30.88 -26.48
C THR A 13 -7.95 -31.64 -26.99
N VAL A 14 -8.16 -32.51 -27.96
CA VAL A 14 -7.09 -33.10 -28.78
C VAL A 14 -7.20 -32.46 -30.17
N SER A 15 -6.20 -31.67 -30.54
CA SER A 15 -6.12 -31.03 -31.86
C SER A 15 -4.92 -31.59 -32.61
N LEU A 16 -5.16 -32.05 -33.85
CA LEU A 16 -4.10 -32.49 -34.75
C LEU A 16 -3.61 -31.26 -35.52
N PHE A 17 -2.43 -30.75 -35.17
CA PHE A 17 -1.74 -29.77 -36.00
C PHE A 17 -0.93 -30.53 -37.05
N ALA A 18 -1.26 -30.33 -38.33
CA ALA A 18 -0.46 -30.82 -39.44
C ALA A 18 0.80 -29.94 -39.58
N GLU A 19 1.75 -30.13 -38.68
CA GLU A 19 3.05 -29.47 -38.72
C GLU A 19 3.90 -30.15 -39.81
N THR A 20 4.35 -29.37 -40.79
CA THR A 20 5.19 -29.88 -41.89
C THR A 20 6.68 -29.80 -41.58
N ARG A 21 7.04 -29.12 -40.47
CA ARG A 21 8.41 -29.03 -39.97
C ARG A 21 8.83 -30.37 -39.36
N ARG A 22 10.06 -30.77 -39.66
CA ARG A 22 10.71 -31.99 -39.19
C ARG A 22 12.18 -31.65 -38.90
N PRO A 23 12.80 -32.26 -37.89
CA PRO A 23 12.15 -32.89 -36.73
C PRO A 23 11.50 -31.84 -35.81
N LEU A 24 10.65 -32.25 -34.86
CA LEU A 24 9.98 -31.39 -33.88
C LEU A 24 10.57 -31.56 -32.49
N LEU A 25 10.65 -30.48 -31.71
CA LEU A 25 11.00 -30.49 -30.29
C LEU A 25 9.73 -30.38 -29.43
N LEU A 26 9.36 -31.46 -28.76
CA LEU A 26 8.14 -31.60 -27.99
C LEU A 26 8.43 -32.09 -26.56
N ASN A 27 7.39 -32.14 -25.73
CA ASN A 27 7.42 -32.68 -24.36
C ASN A 27 8.57 -32.10 -23.52
N ARG A 28 8.79 -30.79 -23.64
CA ARG A 28 9.78 -30.04 -22.87
C ARG A 28 9.30 -29.88 -21.44
N ALA A 29 10.09 -30.37 -20.49
CA ALA A 29 9.89 -30.14 -19.06
C ALA A 29 11.28 -29.83 -18.44
N PRO A 30 11.57 -28.59 -18.03
CA PRO A 30 10.68 -27.42 -18.06
C PRO A 30 10.32 -26.96 -19.48
N GLY A 31 9.16 -26.34 -19.62
CA GLY A 31 8.65 -25.75 -20.85
C GLY A 31 9.27 -24.37 -21.16
N PRO A 32 9.07 -23.86 -22.39
CA PRO A 32 9.47 -22.50 -22.74
C PRO A 32 8.77 -21.46 -21.87
N GLU A 33 9.53 -20.50 -21.37
CA GLU A 33 9.08 -19.39 -20.52
C GLU A 33 8.44 -19.85 -19.20
N GLU A 34 8.63 -21.12 -18.80
CA GLU A 34 8.19 -21.61 -17.51
C GLU A 34 8.97 -20.88 -16.39
N ALA A 35 8.25 -20.49 -15.34
CA ALA A 35 8.80 -19.84 -14.15
C ALA A 35 8.64 -20.78 -12.94
N ASP A 36 9.36 -20.47 -11.86
CA ASP A 36 9.33 -21.24 -10.61
C ASP A 36 9.72 -22.72 -10.77
N VAL A 37 10.63 -22.99 -11.72
CA VAL A 37 11.14 -24.34 -11.94
C VAL A 37 11.97 -24.79 -10.73
N PRO A 38 11.72 -25.97 -10.16
CA PRO A 38 12.51 -26.47 -9.04
C PRO A 38 14.01 -26.51 -9.34
N VAL A 39 14.86 -26.13 -8.38
CA VAL A 39 16.32 -26.13 -8.55
C VAL A 39 16.90 -27.52 -8.85
N ASP A 40 16.17 -28.59 -8.50
CA ASP A 40 16.53 -29.99 -8.73
C ASP A 40 15.79 -30.62 -9.93
N ALA A 41 15.09 -29.83 -10.73
CA ALA A 41 14.38 -30.32 -11.90
C ALA A 41 15.31 -30.99 -12.93
N ALA A 42 14.85 -32.12 -13.47
CA ALA A 42 15.43 -32.70 -14.68
C ALA A 42 14.98 -31.88 -15.90
N LEU A 43 15.82 -31.82 -16.93
CA LEU A 43 15.51 -31.23 -18.23
C LEU A 43 15.16 -32.36 -19.19
N GLU A 44 13.88 -32.56 -19.41
CA GLU A 44 13.32 -33.55 -20.33
C GLU A 44 12.95 -32.88 -21.66
N LEU A 45 13.31 -33.54 -22.76
CA LEU A 45 12.90 -33.15 -24.09
C LEU A 45 12.75 -34.36 -25.00
N GLU A 46 11.85 -34.24 -25.98
CA GLU A 46 11.62 -35.28 -26.96
C GLU A 46 11.70 -34.71 -28.37
N LEU A 47 12.56 -35.32 -29.18
CA LEU A 47 12.64 -35.06 -30.60
C LEU A 47 11.77 -36.07 -31.33
N VAL A 48 10.86 -35.60 -32.17
CA VAL A 48 9.92 -36.43 -32.92
C VAL A 48 10.06 -36.16 -34.40
N ASP A 49 10.27 -37.22 -35.18
CA ASP A 49 10.14 -37.17 -36.63
C ASP A 49 8.76 -37.65 -37.06
N VAL A 50 7.92 -36.76 -37.60
CA VAL A 50 6.59 -37.12 -38.10
C VAL A 50 6.60 -37.81 -39.47
N GLY A 51 7.76 -38.03 -40.08
CA GLY A 51 7.92 -38.80 -41.31
C GLY A 51 8.65 -40.13 -41.12
N ALA A 52 9.22 -40.68 -42.19
CA ALA A 52 9.75 -42.05 -42.20
C ALA A 52 11.24 -42.16 -41.88
N ASP A 53 11.94 -41.04 -41.67
CA ASP A 53 13.41 -41.02 -41.58
C ASP A 53 13.90 -41.31 -40.15
N GLY A 54 13.13 -40.94 -39.13
CA GLY A 54 13.54 -41.00 -37.73
C GLY A 54 14.56 -39.92 -37.36
N ILE A 55 15.00 -39.90 -36.10
CA ILE A 55 15.96 -38.92 -35.57
C ILE A 55 17.41 -39.42 -35.69
N ALA A 56 18.29 -38.59 -36.26
CA ALA A 56 19.72 -38.87 -36.33
C ALA A 56 20.43 -38.59 -34.99
N ARG A 57 20.36 -39.54 -34.04
CA ARG A 57 21.00 -39.43 -32.70
C ARG A 57 22.45 -38.94 -32.76
N ALA A 58 23.27 -39.45 -33.69
CA ALA A 58 24.68 -39.06 -33.82
C ALA A 58 24.92 -37.60 -34.23
N THR A 59 23.88 -36.91 -34.70
CA THR A 59 23.92 -35.47 -35.06
C THR A 59 23.29 -34.59 -33.99
N THR A 60 22.56 -35.19 -33.04
CA THR A 60 21.84 -34.48 -31.99
C THR A 60 22.79 -33.98 -30.92
N ARG A 61 22.68 -32.70 -30.60
CA ARG A 61 23.42 -32.02 -29.54
C ARG A 61 22.48 -31.15 -28.73
N VAL A 62 22.66 -31.15 -27.41
CA VAL A 62 21.92 -30.28 -26.49
C VAL A 62 22.92 -29.48 -25.67
N TRP A 63 22.72 -28.17 -25.60
CA TRP A 63 23.46 -27.27 -24.75
C TRP A 63 22.54 -26.69 -23.68
N VAL A 64 23.08 -26.55 -22.46
CA VAL A 64 22.44 -25.88 -21.33
C VAL A 64 23.38 -24.74 -20.93
N ASP A 65 22.92 -23.50 -21.04
CA ASP A 65 23.73 -22.28 -20.83
C ASP A 65 25.05 -22.30 -21.61
N ASP A 66 24.96 -22.62 -22.91
CA ASP A 66 26.08 -22.80 -23.83
C ASP A 66 27.07 -23.93 -23.48
N VAL A 67 26.83 -24.70 -22.41
CA VAL A 67 27.60 -25.89 -22.04
C VAL A 67 26.99 -27.12 -22.71
N LEU A 68 27.81 -27.86 -23.46
CA LEU A 68 27.38 -29.09 -24.11
C LEU A 68 26.97 -30.14 -23.05
N ALA A 69 25.67 -30.44 -23.00
CA ALA A 69 25.07 -31.34 -22.03
C ALA A 69 24.82 -32.75 -22.60
N PHE A 70 24.53 -32.84 -23.90
CA PHE A 70 24.36 -34.10 -24.62
C PHE A 70 25.01 -34.06 -26.01
N GLU A 71 25.75 -35.10 -26.36
CA GLU A 71 26.28 -35.36 -27.69
C GLU A 71 26.03 -36.82 -28.08
N GLY A 72 25.08 -37.05 -28.98
CA GLY A 72 24.74 -38.40 -29.39
C GLY A 72 25.86 -39.06 -30.22
N GLY A 73 26.07 -40.36 -30.00
CA GLY A 73 27.14 -41.12 -30.67
C GLY A 73 28.54 -40.95 -30.05
N ALA A 74 28.70 -40.08 -29.04
CA ALA A 74 29.93 -40.01 -28.24
C ALA A 74 30.08 -41.27 -27.35
N SER A 75 31.32 -41.55 -26.90
CA SER A 75 31.57 -42.66 -25.96
C SER A 75 30.88 -42.47 -24.60
N VAL A 76 30.63 -41.21 -24.23
CA VAL A 76 29.81 -40.79 -23.09
C VAL A 76 28.88 -39.71 -23.62
N GLU A 77 27.62 -40.06 -23.84
CA GLU A 77 26.69 -39.16 -24.53
C GLU A 77 26.15 -38.03 -23.65
N VAL A 78 25.92 -38.28 -22.35
CA VAL A 78 25.47 -37.26 -21.40
C VAL A 78 26.69 -36.76 -20.62
N ALA A 79 26.91 -35.45 -20.64
CA ALA A 79 28.03 -34.85 -19.92
C ALA A 79 27.91 -35.09 -18.40
N PRO A 80 29.02 -35.30 -17.67
CA PRO A 80 28.98 -35.61 -16.23
C PRO A 80 28.20 -34.59 -15.37
N ALA A 81 28.19 -33.32 -15.77
CA ALA A 81 27.45 -32.27 -15.08
C ALA A 81 25.91 -32.44 -15.15
N PHE A 82 25.42 -33.24 -16.08
CA PHE A 82 24.00 -33.50 -16.34
C PHE A 82 23.63 -35.00 -16.27
N ALA A 83 24.58 -35.83 -15.81
CA ALA A 83 24.43 -37.28 -15.70
C ALA A 83 24.01 -37.71 -14.28
N GLY A 84 23.08 -36.98 -13.67
CA GLY A 84 22.54 -37.34 -12.37
C GLY A 84 21.58 -38.56 -12.42
N PRO A 85 21.01 -38.98 -11.27
CA PRO A 85 20.29 -40.25 -11.14
C PRO A 85 19.07 -40.41 -12.05
N LEU A 86 18.45 -39.31 -12.51
CA LEU A 86 17.30 -39.35 -13.42
C LEU A 86 17.69 -39.22 -14.90
N ALA A 87 18.98 -39.07 -15.22
CA ALA A 87 19.42 -38.91 -16.60
C ALA A 87 19.15 -40.18 -17.42
N GLU A 88 18.50 -40.02 -18.57
CA GLU A 88 18.10 -41.12 -19.45
C GLU A 88 18.13 -40.67 -20.91
N VAL A 89 18.58 -41.55 -21.80
CA VAL A 89 18.48 -41.35 -23.25
C VAL A 89 17.82 -42.57 -23.88
N ARG A 90 16.69 -42.37 -24.55
CA ARG A 90 15.92 -43.45 -25.17
C ARG A 90 15.58 -43.10 -26.61
N GLN A 91 15.95 -43.98 -27.54
CA GLN A 91 15.63 -43.85 -28.95
C GLN A 91 14.60 -44.90 -29.37
N MET A 92 13.59 -44.49 -30.12
CA MET A 92 12.61 -45.34 -30.78
C MET A 92 12.72 -45.15 -32.31
N ALA A 93 11.74 -45.64 -33.07
CA ALA A 93 11.80 -45.58 -34.54
C ALA A 93 11.75 -44.14 -35.07
N ASP A 94 10.90 -43.31 -34.47
CA ASP A 94 10.59 -41.94 -34.85
C ASP A 94 10.97 -40.90 -33.79
N THR A 95 11.28 -41.33 -32.56
CA THR A 95 11.55 -40.43 -31.44
C THR A 95 12.92 -40.63 -30.79
N LEU A 96 13.46 -39.54 -30.25
CA LEU A 96 14.61 -39.52 -29.35
C LEU A 96 14.26 -38.70 -28.11
N ARG A 97 14.09 -39.38 -26.98
CA ARG A 97 13.90 -38.76 -25.67
C ARG A 97 15.25 -38.58 -24.97
N VAL A 98 15.51 -37.38 -24.51
CA VAL A 98 16.71 -37.00 -23.76
C VAL A 98 16.25 -36.40 -22.43
N VAL A 99 16.70 -37.00 -21.33
CA VAL A 99 16.51 -36.51 -19.97
C VAL A 99 17.88 -36.19 -19.41
N LEU A 100 18.11 -34.92 -19.11
CA LEU A 100 19.31 -34.41 -18.48
C LEU A 100 19.00 -34.11 -17.02
N HIS A 101 19.79 -34.64 -16.09
CA HIS A 101 19.59 -34.38 -14.67
C HIS A 101 20.84 -33.68 -14.12
N PRO A 102 20.77 -32.36 -13.84
CA PRO A 102 21.89 -31.62 -13.27
C PRO A 102 22.49 -32.34 -12.05
N ALA A 103 23.81 -32.48 -12.02
CA ALA A 103 24.53 -33.08 -10.90
C ALA A 103 24.67 -32.12 -9.71
N VAL A 104 24.58 -30.81 -9.99
CA VAL A 104 24.48 -29.72 -9.02
C VAL A 104 23.14 -29.03 -9.27
N PRO A 105 22.38 -28.64 -8.23
CA PRO A 105 21.13 -27.90 -8.41
C PRO A 105 21.33 -26.64 -9.25
N LEU A 106 20.34 -26.32 -10.08
CA LEU A 106 20.28 -25.08 -10.83
C LEU A 106 20.34 -23.88 -9.88
N ALA A 107 20.95 -22.79 -10.33
CA ALA A 107 21.06 -21.59 -9.52
C ALA A 107 19.68 -20.93 -9.34
N SER A 108 19.37 -20.52 -8.11
CA SER A 108 18.16 -19.76 -7.76
C SER A 108 18.01 -18.52 -8.64
N GLN A 109 16.78 -18.24 -9.11
CA GLN A 109 16.44 -17.14 -10.01
C GLN A 109 17.20 -17.11 -11.35
N ALA A 110 17.96 -18.16 -11.69
CA ALA A 110 18.67 -18.19 -12.96
C ALA A 110 17.69 -18.38 -14.13
N THR A 111 17.92 -17.64 -15.22
CA THR A 111 17.33 -17.95 -16.51
C THR A 111 18.22 -18.95 -17.22
N VAL A 112 17.73 -20.18 -17.36
CA VAL A 112 18.47 -21.29 -18.01
C VAL A 112 18.06 -21.36 -19.47
N SER A 113 19.05 -21.43 -20.37
CA SER A 113 18.86 -21.55 -21.81
C SER A 113 19.17 -22.96 -22.28
N VAL A 114 18.22 -23.61 -22.95
CA VAL A 114 18.37 -24.94 -23.55
C VAL A 114 18.32 -24.82 -25.07
N ARG A 115 19.44 -25.14 -25.72
CA ARG A 115 19.54 -25.18 -27.18
C ARG A 115 19.65 -26.62 -27.66
N VAL A 116 18.82 -26.99 -28.63
CA VAL A 116 18.77 -28.33 -29.23
C VAL A 116 19.05 -28.22 -30.72
N VAL A 117 20.12 -28.87 -31.17
CA VAL A 117 20.44 -29.02 -32.60
C VAL A 117 20.30 -30.47 -32.97
N SER A 118 19.55 -30.78 -34.03
CA SER A 118 19.33 -32.15 -34.48
C SER A 118 19.03 -32.21 -35.98
N ALA A 119 19.00 -33.41 -36.54
CA ALA A 119 18.55 -33.69 -37.90
C ALA A 119 17.74 -34.99 -37.96
N THR A 120 16.99 -35.20 -39.04
CA THR A 120 16.46 -36.54 -39.36
C THR A 120 17.56 -37.46 -39.87
N ALA A 121 17.37 -38.78 -39.83
CA ALA A 121 18.38 -39.75 -40.30
C ALA A 121 18.75 -39.61 -41.78
N GLY A 122 17.83 -39.08 -42.60
CA GLY A 122 18.08 -38.72 -44.00
C GLY A 122 18.91 -37.44 -44.18
N GLY A 123 19.08 -36.63 -43.14
CA GLY A 123 19.92 -35.43 -43.13
C GLY A 123 19.35 -34.21 -43.85
N GLU A 124 18.20 -34.33 -44.54
CA GLU A 124 17.57 -33.23 -45.28
C GLU A 124 16.87 -32.20 -44.38
N HIS A 125 16.45 -32.63 -43.19
CA HIS A 125 15.64 -31.85 -42.27
C HIS A 125 16.43 -31.54 -41.00
N LEU A 126 16.57 -30.25 -40.68
CA LEU A 126 17.40 -29.74 -39.59
C LEU A 126 16.53 -29.03 -38.54
N LEU A 127 16.94 -29.14 -37.29
CA LEU A 127 16.38 -28.43 -36.14
C LEU A 127 17.51 -27.69 -35.42
N ASP A 128 17.25 -26.42 -35.10
CA ASP A 128 18.06 -25.61 -34.20
C ASP A 128 17.10 -24.70 -33.43
N GLU A 129 16.68 -25.15 -32.26
CA GLU A 129 15.75 -24.42 -31.40
C GLU A 129 16.40 -24.11 -30.06
N THR A 130 16.10 -22.93 -29.54
CA THR A 130 16.51 -22.50 -28.20
C THR A 130 15.28 -22.04 -27.43
N TYR A 131 15.16 -22.47 -26.19
CA TYR A 131 14.13 -21.98 -25.27
C TYR A 131 14.74 -21.73 -23.89
N THR A 132 14.07 -20.90 -23.10
CA THR A 132 14.53 -20.50 -21.77
C THR A 132 13.45 -20.76 -20.73
N PHE A 133 13.84 -20.99 -19.49
CA PHE A 133 12.95 -21.02 -18.33
C PHE A 133 13.64 -20.34 -17.13
N THR A 134 12.87 -20.02 -16.09
CA THR A 134 13.38 -19.38 -14.87
C THR A 134 13.24 -20.31 -13.68
N VAL A 135 14.33 -20.47 -12.93
CA VAL A 135 14.39 -21.29 -11.73
C VAL A 135 13.74 -20.58 -10.55
N GLU A 136 13.09 -21.34 -9.67
CA GLU A 136 12.48 -20.85 -8.42
C GLU A 136 13.44 -19.98 -7.60
N ASP A 137 12.87 -19.04 -6.87
CA ASP A 137 13.60 -18.18 -5.96
C ASP A 137 13.77 -18.84 -4.59
N ARG A 138 15.01 -19.15 -4.23
CA ARG A 138 15.44 -19.61 -2.91
C ARG A 138 16.40 -18.65 -2.22
N THR A 139 16.52 -17.43 -2.73
CA THR A 139 17.42 -16.43 -2.19
C THR A 139 16.81 -15.85 -0.93
N ALA A 140 17.53 -15.91 0.19
CA ALA A 140 17.05 -15.34 1.44
C ALA A 140 17.28 -13.82 1.48
N PRO A 141 16.28 -13.03 1.91
CA PRO A 141 16.41 -11.58 2.08
C PRO A 141 17.45 -11.23 3.14
N ARG A 142 18.14 -10.11 2.94
CA ARG A 142 19.22 -9.62 3.81
C ARG A 142 18.85 -8.30 4.44
N LEU A 143 18.97 -8.22 5.76
CA LEU A 143 18.87 -6.96 6.48
C LEU A 143 20.13 -6.12 6.22
N VAL A 144 19.96 -5.05 5.44
CA VAL A 144 21.04 -4.13 5.05
C VAL A 144 21.34 -3.12 6.15
N GLY A 145 20.32 -2.68 6.89
CA GLY A 145 20.50 -1.69 7.94
C GLY A 145 19.24 -1.41 8.77
N ALA A 146 19.44 -0.61 9.81
CA ALA A 146 18.38 -0.13 10.69
C ALA A 146 18.62 1.35 11.03
N GLN A 147 17.55 2.09 11.26
CA GLN A 147 17.61 3.50 11.66
C GLN A 147 16.44 3.85 12.57
N ALA A 148 16.72 4.54 13.68
CA ALA A 148 15.66 5.15 14.47
C ALA A 148 15.17 6.43 13.76
N VAL A 149 13.88 6.47 13.45
CA VAL A 149 13.23 7.62 12.78
C VAL A 149 12.42 8.48 13.74
N GLY A 150 12.18 7.98 14.95
CA GLY A 150 11.53 8.71 16.04
C GLY A 150 11.78 8.01 17.38
N PRO A 151 11.26 8.57 18.49
CA PRO A 151 11.49 8.03 19.84
C PRO A 151 11.07 6.57 19.99
N LYS A 152 9.94 6.18 19.39
CA LYS A 152 9.40 4.79 19.42
C LYS A 152 9.34 4.14 18.03
N SER A 153 10.10 4.64 17.06
CA SER A 153 9.95 4.22 15.67
C SER A 153 11.29 3.87 15.07
N VAL A 154 11.39 2.64 14.56
CA VAL A 154 12.59 2.12 13.89
C VAL A 154 12.21 1.67 12.49
N ARG A 155 13.06 1.99 11.53
CA ARG A 155 12.95 1.52 10.15
C ARG A 155 14.08 0.54 9.87
N LEU A 156 13.73 -0.63 9.37
CA LEU A 156 14.66 -1.64 8.87
C LEU A 156 14.65 -1.60 7.35
N ALA A 157 15.80 -1.82 6.74
CA ALA A 157 15.95 -1.86 5.28
C ALA A 157 16.52 -3.21 4.84
N PHE A 158 15.85 -3.84 3.89
CA PHE A 158 16.24 -5.08 3.24
C PHE A 158 16.74 -4.82 1.81
N ASP A 159 17.45 -5.77 1.23
CA ASP A 159 17.94 -5.71 -0.16
C ASP A 159 16.88 -6.07 -1.21
N GLU A 160 15.73 -6.57 -0.76
CA GLU A 160 14.57 -6.94 -1.58
C GLU A 160 13.26 -6.75 -0.81
N ASP A 161 12.12 -6.93 -1.50
CA ASP A 161 10.79 -6.78 -0.91
C ASP A 161 10.51 -7.89 0.10
N VAL A 162 9.97 -7.51 1.27
CA VAL A 162 9.72 -8.45 2.37
C VAL A 162 8.29 -8.43 2.87
N ARG A 163 7.90 -9.51 3.55
CA ARG A 163 6.65 -9.69 4.28
C ARG A 163 6.95 -9.92 5.75
N VAL A 164 6.11 -9.36 6.62
CA VAL A 164 6.16 -9.57 8.07
C VAL A 164 5.00 -10.48 8.47
N PRO A 165 5.20 -11.80 8.54
CA PRO A 165 4.16 -12.71 9.01
C PRO A 165 3.96 -12.58 10.53
N PRO A 166 2.84 -13.09 11.09
CA PRO A 166 2.58 -13.05 12.54
C PRO A 166 3.62 -13.79 13.41
N THR A 167 4.37 -14.70 12.79
CA THR A 167 5.48 -15.43 13.41
C THR A 167 6.77 -14.62 13.49
N ALA A 168 6.87 -13.48 12.78
CA ALA A 168 8.04 -12.62 12.80
C ALA A 168 8.37 -12.14 14.21
N ARG A 169 9.66 -12.07 14.54
CA ARG A 169 10.16 -11.60 15.83
C ARG A 169 11.29 -10.60 15.63
N PHE A 170 11.24 -9.53 16.42
CA PHE A 170 12.24 -8.47 16.45
C PHE A 170 12.76 -8.37 17.87
N THR A 171 14.04 -8.69 18.06
CA THR A 171 14.70 -8.61 19.37
C THR A 171 15.73 -7.50 19.37
N PHE A 172 15.69 -6.63 20.36
CA PHE A 172 16.64 -5.53 20.52
C PHE A 172 17.58 -5.81 21.67
N THR A 173 18.88 -5.65 21.43
CA THR A 173 19.92 -5.76 22.46
C THR A 173 20.71 -4.44 22.51
N PRO A 174 20.67 -3.70 23.62
CA PRO A 174 21.50 -2.52 23.77
C PRO A 174 22.98 -2.90 23.82
N ARG A 175 23.81 -2.16 23.09
CA ARG A 175 25.28 -2.29 23.06
C ARG A 175 25.98 -1.19 23.87
N GLY A 176 25.21 -0.21 24.37
CA GLY A 176 25.67 0.83 25.28
C GLY A 176 24.85 0.86 26.58
N ALA A 177 25.30 1.66 27.54
CA ALA A 177 24.60 1.92 28.80
C ALA A 177 24.76 3.41 29.19
N PRO A 178 23.78 4.00 29.91
CA PRO A 178 22.49 3.43 30.31
C PRO A 178 21.60 3.19 29.09
N ALA A 179 20.69 2.22 29.17
CA ALA A 179 19.78 1.88 28.07
C ALA A 179 18.50 1.24 28.61
N VAL A 180 17.36 1.65 28.09
CA VAL A 180 16.09 0.98 28.38
C VAL A 180 15.89 -0.24 27.48
N PRO A 181 15.32 -1.34 28.02
CA PRO A 181 14.86 -2.45 27.19
C PRO A 181 13.67 -2.00 26.34
N VAL A 182 13.64 -2.44 25.08
CA VAL A 182 12.57 -2.12 24.14
C VAL A 182 12.07 -3.39 23.45
N ALA A 183 10.79 -3.43 23.14
CA ALA A 183 10.13 -4.49 22.38
C ALA A 183 9.34 -3.89 21.21
N ALA A 184 9.26 -4.63 20.09
CA ALA A 184 8.38 -4.26 18.99
C ALA A 184 6.93 -4.59 19.36
N LEU A 185 6.04 -3.60 19.27
CA LEU A 185 4.59 -3.75 19.39
C LEU A 185 3.97 -4.07 18.03
N GLU A 186 4.38 -3.32 17.01
CA GLU A 186 3.85 -3.43 15.66
C GLU A 186 5.00 -3.45 14.65
N ALA A 187 4.75 -4.15 13.55
CA ALA A 187 5.68 -4.27 12.44
C ALA A 187 4.89 -4.33 11.14
N ALA A 188 5.21 -3.43 10.21
CA ALA A 188 4.58 -3.36 8.90
C ALA A 188 5.65 -3.28 7.81
N ALA A 189 5.51 -4.09 6.77
CA ALA A 189 6.34 -4.02 5.58
C ALA A 189 5.77 -3.01 4.57
N ASP A 190 6.67 -2.29 3.91
CA ASP A 190 6.43 -1.40 2.77
C ASP A 190 7.56 -1.63 1.75
N GLY A 191 7.33 -2.58 0.84
CA GLY A 191 8.35 -3.09 -0.08
C GLY A 191 9.59 -3.62 0.66
N PRO A 192 10.79 -3.04 0.46
CA PRO A 192 12.02 -3.47 1.11
C PRO A 192 12.20 -2.87 2.52
N LEU A 193 11.25 -2.05 2.99
CA LEU A 193 11.32 -1.40 4.29
C LEU A 193 10.39 -2.07 5.28
N VAL A 194 10.84 -2.22 6.53
CA VAL A 194 9.96 -2.62 7.64
C VAL A 194 9.94 -1.51 8.68
N HIS A 195 8.74 -1.02 8.97
CA HIS A 195 8.47 -0.02 9.97
C HIS A 195 8.05 -0.70 11.27
N LEU A 196 8.78 -0.41 12.34
CA LEU A 196 8.53 -0.94 13.68
C LEU A 196 8.05 0.18 14.60
N VAL A 197 7.01 -0.13 15.38
CA VAL A 197 6.57 0.68 16.53
C VAL A 197 7.00 -0.04 17.79
N LEU A 198 7.68 0.67 18.69
CA LEU A 198 8.21 0.16 19.95
C LEU A 198 7.28 0.46 21.12
N ASP A 199 7.38 -0.32 22.18
CA ASP A 199 6.64 -0.12 23.43
C ASP A 199 7.12 1.11 24.22
N THR A 200 8.45 1.25 24.27
CA THR A 200 9.17 2.26 25.05
C THR A 200 10.03 3.12 24.13
N GLU A 201 10.30 4.35 24.55
CA GLU A 201 11.20 5.25 23.83
C GLU A 201 12.63 4.72 23.85
N LEU A 202 13.33 4.86 22.73
CA LEU A 202 14.74 4.51 22.63
C LEU A 202 15.57 5.47 23.48
N THR A 203 16.54 4.94 24.22
CA THR A 203 17.53 5.79 24.87
C THR A 203 18.36 6.52 23.79
N PRO A 204 18.41 7.86 23.79
CA PRO A 204 19.14 8.61 22.78
C PRO A 204 20.61 8.20 22.66
N ASP A 205 21.10 8.06 21.42
CA ASP A 205 22.50 7.77 21.06
C ASP A 205 23.07 6.42 21.52
N VAL A 206 22.29 5.65 22.29
CA VAL A 206 22.66 4.27 22.61
C VAL A 206 22.59 3.45 21.33
N VAL A 207 23.65 2.70 21.06
CA VAL A 207 23.64 1.74 19.95
C VAL A 207 22.83 0.52 20.34
N TYR A 208 21.83 0.17 19.54
CA TYR A 208 21.06 -1.05 19.65
C TYR A 208 21.44 -2.00 18.51
N GLU A 209 21.48 -3.30 18.78
CA GLU A 209 21.46 -4.36 17.78
C GLU A 209 20.04 -4.90 17.66
N VAL A 210 19.47 -4.86 16.46
CA VAL A 210 18.22 -5.55 16.14
C VAL A 210 18.54 -6.90 15.51
N ARG A 211 17.84 -7.93 15.98
CA ARG A 211 17.82 -9.26 15.39
C ARG A 211 16.42 -9.54 14.86
N VAL A 212 16.35 -9.92 13.59
CA VAL A 212 15.11 -10.26 12.88
C VAL A 212 15.02 -11.76 12.73
N GLU A 213 13.84 -12.33 12.97
CA GLU A 213 13.54 -13.74 12.74
C GLU A 213 12.19 -13.88 12.06
N ALA A 214 12.05 -14.88 11.18
CA ALA A 214 10.82 -15.24 10.48
C ALA A 214 10.17 -14.13 9.62
N VAL A 215 10.91 -13.08 9.26
CA VAL A 215 10.58 -12.22 8.11
C VAL A 215 10.92 -12.99 6.85
N THR A 216 10.05 -12.92 5.83
CA THR A 216 10.23 -13.63 4.56
C THR A 216 10.22 -12.64 3.40
N ASP A 217 10.70 -13.05 2.23
CA ASP A 217 10.52 -12.32 0.97
C ASP A 217 9.10 -12.56 0.39
N THR A 218 8.92 -12.25 -0.90
CA THR A 218 7.69 -12.55 -1.63
C THR A 218 7.50 -14.02 -2.01
N HIS A 219 8.56 -14.84 -1.93
CA HIS A 219 8.62 -16.26 -2.26
C HIS A 219 8.75 -17.16 -1.02
N ASP A 220 8.43 -16.62 0.16
CA ASP A 220 8.47 -17.29 1.46
C ASP A 220 9.87 -17.75 1.93
N ASN A 221 10.95 -17.22 1.36
CA ASN A 221 12.30 -17.43 1.85
C ASN A 221 12.54 -16.61 3.12
N PRO A 222 12.88 -17.24 4.26
CA PRO A 222 13.11 -16.53 5.51
C PRO A 222 14.46 -15.80 5.50
N VAL A 223 14.54 -14.66 6.20
CA VAL A 223 15.81 -14.00 6.52
C VAL A 223 16.72 -14.97 7.30
N LEU A 224 17.96 -15.15 6.83
CA LEU A 224 18.91 -16.11 7.40
C LEU A 224 20.14 -15.45 8.02
N ALA A 225 20.84 -16.20 8.86
CA ALA A 225 22.15 -15.82 9.36
C ALA A 225 23.21 -15.84 8.24
N PRO A 226 24.18 -14.88 8.25
CA PRO A 226 24.41 -13.83 9.25
C PRO A 226 23.62 -12.53 9.03
N TYR A 227 22.91 -12.39 7.92
CA TYR A 227 22.25 -11.16 7.47
C TYR A 227 20.91 -10.83 8.15
N HIS A 228 20.69 -11.37 9.35
CA HIS A 228 19.47 -11.19 10.14
C HIS A 228 19.65 -10.16 11.26
N ARG A 229 20.74 -9.37 11.20
CA ARG A 229 21.15 -8.45 12.25
C ARG A 229 21.62 -7.12 11.68
N ALA A 230 21.26 -6.03 12.36
CA ALA A 230 21.75 -4.69 12.07
C ALA A 230 21.92 -3.90 13.36
N THR A 231 22.75 -2.86 13.31
CA THR A 231 22.92 -1.92 14.42
C THR A 231 22.42 -0.53 14.04
N PHE A 232 21.92 0.21 15.02
CA PHE A 232 21.48 1.58 14.85
C PHE A 232 21.64 2.36 16.16
N ALA A 233 21.75 3.69 16.08
CA ALA A 233 21.74 4.54 17.26
C ALA A 233 20.29 4.92 17.61
N GLY A 234 19.99 4.96 18.91
CA GLY A 234 18.73 5.44 19.45
C GLY A 234 18.46 6.88 19.01
N PHE A 235 17.19 7.20 18.80
CA PHE A 235 16.78 8.50 18.25
C PHE A 235 17.19 9.64 19.20
N ARG A 236 17.93 10.62 18.67
CA ARG A 236 18.22 11.87 19.37
C ARG A 236 17.35 12.98 18.79
N PRO A 237 16.44 13.58 19.57
CA PRO A 237 15.70 14.76 19.16
C PRO A 237 16.62 15.92 18.76
N VAL A 238 16.14 16.78 17.88
CA VAL A 238 16.87 17.99 17.49
C VAL A 238 17.02 18.88 18.72
N ARG A 239 18.26 19.33 18.99
CA ARG A 239 18.58 20.24 20.08
C ARG A 239 19.15 21.55 19.55
N PRO A 240 18.81 22.70 20.14
CA PRO A 240 19.45 23.97 19.82
C PRO A 240 20.97 23.86 19.99
N PRO A 241 21.79 24.32 19.02
CA PRO A 241 23.24 24.14 19.07
C PRO A 241 23.90 24.88 20.25
N SER A 242 23.25 25.92 20.77
CA SER A 242 23.72 26.68 21.93
C SER A 242 23.36 26.06 23.28
N ARG A 243 22.57 24.97 23.33
CA ARG A 243 22.15 24.38 24.61
C ARG A 243 23.30 23.61 25.28
N SER A 244 23.69 24.08 26.46
CA SER A 244 24.59 23.38 27.38
C SER A 244 23.86 23.06 28.68
N PHE A 245 23.14 21.93 28.73
CA PHE A 245 22.43 21.47 29.92
C PHE A 245 22.93 20.08 30.32
N GLN A 246 24.16 20.01 30.83
CA GLN A 246 24.79 18.76 31.27
C GLN A 246 24.75 18.70 32.80
N LEU A 247 23.92 17.83 33.36
CA LEU A 247 23.76 17.65 34.81
C LEU A 247 25.07 17.31 35.49
N TRP A 248 25.94 16.54 34.83
CA TRP A 248 27.28 16.23 35.33
C TRP A 248 28.11 17.49 35.60
N ASP A 249 28.05 18.48 34.71
CA ASP A 249 28.80 19.73 34.86
C ASP A 249 28.22 20.65 35.92
N MET A 250 26.92 20.50 36.22
CA MET A 250 26.24 21.21 37.30
C MET A 250 26.60 20.68 38.70
N LEU A 251 27.20 19.49 38.79
CA LEU A 251 27.64 18.94 40.08
C LEU A 251 28.90 19.66 40.62
N PRO A 252 28.97 19.85 41.95
CA PRO A 252 30.19 20.33 42.58
C PRO A 252 31.40 19.49 42.20
N GLY A 253 32.53 20.15 41.92
CA GLY A 253 33.73 19.47 41.43
C GLY A 253 34.32 18.43 42.38
N HIS A 254 34.03 18.49 43.69
CA HIS A 254 34.49 17.45 44.64
C HIS A 254 33.76 16.12 44.41
N ASN A 255 32.42 16.14 44.26
CA ASN A 255 31.63 14.94 43.95
C ASN A 255 32.09 14.25 42.66
N ARG A 256 32.48 15.03 41.64
CA ARG A 256 33.01 14.49 40.38
C ARG A 256 34.39 13.85 40.53
N ARG A 257 35.25 14.42 41.39
CA ARG A 257 36.60 13.87 41.65
C ARG A 257 36.57 12.63 42.52
N ASP A 258 35.61 12.56 43.43
CA ASP A 258 35.46 11.45 44.38
C ASP A 258 34.77 10.23 43.73
N ASP A 259 34.19 10.36 42.53
CA ASP A 259 33.59 9.28 41.73
C ASP A 259 34.65 8.40 41.05
N VAL A 260 35.40 7.65 41.86
CA VAL A 260 36.43 6.73 41.37
C VAL A 260 35.82 5.49 40.70
N THR A 261 34.63 5.06 41.13
CA THR A 261 33.94 3.87 40.59
C THR A 261 33.14 4.16 39.33
N GLY A 262 32.79 5.42 39.06
CA GLY A 262 31.97 5.85 37.94
C GLY A 262 30.46 5.64 38.17
N ASP A 263 30.06 5.22 39.36
CA ASP A 263 28.66 4.94 39.68
C ASP A 263 27.84 6.22 39.78
N LEU A 264 28.43 7.30 40.31
CA LEU A 264 27.77 8.60 40.33
C LEU A 264 27.57 9.12 38.90
N HIS A 265 28.59 9.00 38.05
CA HIS A 265 28.47 9.38 36.64
C HIS A 265 27.35 8.62 35.94
N ARG A 266 27.32 7.28 36.08
CA ARG A 266 26.24 6.45 35.50
C ARG A 266 24.86 6.86 36.01
N PHE A 267 24.73 7.07 37.32
CA PHE A 267 23.46 7.49 37.91
C PHE A 267 22.99 8.84 37.36
N ILE A 268 23.90 9.80 37.22
CA ILE A 268 23.60 11.13 36.68
C ILE A 268 23.28 11.04 35.19
N SER A 269 23.93 10.17 34.43
CA SER A 269 23.59 9.91 33.03
C SER A 269 22.18 9.37 32.84
N CYS A 270 21.68 8.53 33.76
CA CYS A 270 20.27 8.10 33.73
C CYS A 270 19.30 9.28 33.95
N LEU A 271 19.66 10.23 34.83
CA LEU A 271 18.85 11.45 35.03
C LEU A 271 18.96 12.42 33.86
N GLN A 272 20.13 12.48 33.22
CA GLN A 272 20.38 13.29 32.03
C GLN A 272 19.45 12.86 30.89
N GLU A 273 19.29 11.56 30.67
CA GLU A 273 18.37 11.02 29.65
C GLU A 273 16.94 11.57 29.83
N VAL A 274 16.36 11.42 31.03
CA VAL A 274 15.01 11.93 31.33
C VAL A 274 14.94 13.44 31.15
N THR A 275 15.99 14.16 31.56
CA THR A 275 16.05 15.62 31.44
C THR A 275 16.13 16.07 29.98
N ASP A 276 16.89 15.38 29.14
CA ASP A 276 17.03 15.69 27.72
C ASP A 276 15.71 15.48 26.96
N LEU A 277 14.94 14.43 27.31
CA LEU A 277 13.60 14.21 26.77
C LEU A 277 12.65 15.36 27.15
N LEU A 278 12.61 15.75 28.44
CA LEU A 278 11.81 16.89 28.89
C LEU A 278 12.22 18.22 28.23
N LEU A 279 13.52 18.42 28.01
CA LEU A 279 14.04 19.58 27.31
C LEU A 279 13.65 19.60 25.82
N ALA A 280 13.55 18.42 25.19
CA ALA A 280 13.04 18.29 23.83
C ALA A 280 11.54 18.60 23.75
N ASP A 281 10.74 18.12 24.72
CA ASP A 281 9.32 18.45 24.80
C ASP A 281 9.08 19.96 25.00
N LEU A 282 9.90 20.61 25.84
CA LEU A 282 9.88 22.05 26.02
C LEU A 282 10.23 22.81 24.74
N ASP A 283 11.14 22.29 23.92
CA ASP A 283 11.48 22.88 22.63
C ASP A 283 10.38 22.73 21.59
N ALA A 284 9.63 21.63 21.65
CA ALA A 284 8.48 21.37 20.79
C ALA A 284 7.21 22.12 21.25
N PHE A 285 7.22 22.74 22.44
CA PHE A 285 6.06 23.46 22.97
C PHE A 285 5.49 24.54 22.03
N PRO A 286 6.31 25.34 21.31
CA PRO A 286 5.78 26.28 20.32
C PRO A 286 5.01 25.61 19.19
N ASP A 287 5.36 24.38 18.79
CA ASP A 287 4.68 23.64 17.72
C ASP A 287 3.24 23.28 18.12
N VAL A 288 2.90 23.23 19.42
CA VAL A 288 1.52 23.01 19.91
C VAL A 288 0.57 24.11 19.45
N PHE A 289 1.05 25.36 19.31
CA PHE A 289 0.22 26.48 18.86
C PHE A 289 0.24 26.66 17.34
N ASP A 290 1.16 26.00 16.63
CA ASP A 290 1.21 26.00 15.17
C ASP A 290 0.20 24.98 14.63
N LEU A 291 -0.88 25.46 14.01
CA LEU A 291 -1.93 24.61 13.47
C LEU A 291 -1.46 23.60 12.43
N GLU A 292 -0.31 23.79 11.78
CA GLU A 292 0.24 22.83 10.83
C GLU A 292 1.01 21.71 11.53
N ARG A 293 1.62 21.99 12.68
CA ARG A 293 2.54 21.08 13.38
C ARG A 293 1.99 20.50 14.67
N ALA A 294 0.96 21.12 15.25
CA ALA A 294 0.39 20.74 16.53
C ALA A 294 0.05 19.24 16.54
N PRO A 295 0.41 18.49 17.60
CA PRO A 295 0.01 17.10 17.72
C PRO A 295 -1.51 16.95 17.72
N GLU A 296 -2.02 15.83 17.22
CA GLU A 296 -3.47 15.61 17.06
C GLU A 296 -4.24 15.77 18.37
N ALA A 297 -3.67 15.30 19.49
CA ALA A 297 -4.27 15.43 20.81
C ALA A 297 -4.52 16.88 21.25
N PHE A 298 -3.74 17.84 20.74
CA PHE A 298 -3.92 19.26 21.05
C PHE A 298 -4.91 19.96 20.13
N LEU A 299 -5.19 19.41 18.94
CA LEU A 299 -6.16 20.01 18.01
C LEU A 299 -7.56 20.12 18.62
N ASP A 300 -7.98 19.10 19.38
CA ASP A 300 -9.29 19.12 20.04
C ASP A 300 -9.33 20.16 21.16
N ALA A 301 -8.25 20.32 21.91
CA ALA A 301 -8.13 21.36 22.93
C ALA A 301 -8.13 22.77 22.31
N ILE A 302 -7.43 22.97 21.19
CA ILE A 302 -7.42 24.24 20.44
C ILE A 302 -8.83 24.55 19.92
N LEU A 303 -9.50 23.58 19.31
CA LEU A 303 -10.87 23.77 18.83
C LEU A 303 -11.84 24.08 19.96
N GLN A 304 -11.68 23.44 21.13
CA GLN A 304 -12.49 23.72 22.31
C GLN A 304 -12.24 25.14 22.85
N ASP A 305 -10.98 25.58 22.91
CA ASP A 305 -10.62 26.94 23.35
C ASP A 305 -11.15 28.02 22.39
N LEU A 306 -11.10 27.75 21.08
CA LEU A 306 -11.73 28.57 20.04
C LEU A 306 -13.27 28.50 20.04
N GLY A 307 -13.86 27.67 20.90
CA GLY A 307 -15.30 27.57 21.09
C GLY A 307 -16.05 26.78 20.03
N ASN A 308 -15.40 25.82 19.35
CA ASN A 308 -15.99 25.06 18.25
C ASN A 308 -17.40 24.54 18.58
N PRO A 309 -18.45 24.99 17.87
CA PRO A 309 -19.84 24.62 18.12
C PRO A 309 -20.27 23.36 17.35
N PHE A 310 -19.41 22.85 16.47
CA PHE A 310 -19.73 21.78 15.54
C PHE A 310 -19.37 20.43 16.14
N ALA A 311 -20.36 19.54 16.26
CA ALA A 311 -20.19 18.18 16.77
C ALA A 311 -19.98 17.14 15.65
N PHE A 312 -19.50 17.57 14.48
CA PHE A 312 -19.24 16.66 13.37
C PHE A 312 -17.91 15.93 13.57
N GLU A 313 -17.86 14.66 13.19
CA GLU A 313 -16.59 13.95 13.09
C GLU A 313 -15.80 14.53 11.91
N LEU A 314 -14.59 15.02 12.22
CA LEU A 314 -13.68 15.62 11.27
C LEU A 314 -12.36 14.87 11.31
N ASP A 315 -11.79 14.61 10.13
CA ASP A 315 -10.43 14.11 10.05
C ASP A 315 -9.42 15.17 10.55
N VAL A 316 -8.17 14.76 10.75
CA VAL A 316 -7.11 15.63 11.29
C VAL A 316 -6.95 16.89 10.42
N LEU A 317 -7.00 16.74 9.09
CA LEU A 317 -6.82 17.85 8.17
C LEU A 317 -7.98 18.85 8.24
N ALA A 318 -9.22 18.38 8.29
CA ALA A 318 -10.39 19.23 8.45
C ALA A 318 -10.41 19.92 9.81
N ARG A 319 -9.97 19.26 10.90
CA ARG A 319 -9.80 19.91 12.22
C ARG A 319 -8.80 21.06 12.17
N ARG A 320 -7.63 20.87 11.53
CA ARG A 320 -6.63 21.95 11.35
C ARG A 320 -7.19 23.12 10.54
N ARG A 321 -7.85 22.82 9.42
CA ARG A 321 -8.51 23.82 8.58
C ARG A 321 -9.63 24.55 9.31
N LEU A 322 -10.37 23.85 10.16
CA LEU A 322 -11.44 24.47 10.95
C LEU A 322 -10.83 25.44 11.95
N ALA A 323 -9.80 25.03 12.69
CA ALA A 323 -9.13 25.89 13.65
C ALA A 323 -8.60 27.19 13.01
N SER A 324 -8.10 27.15 11.77
CA SER A 324 -7.60 28.35 11.09
C SER A 324 -8.70 29.31 10.63
N VAL A 325 -9.91 28.82 10.34
CA VAL A 325 -11.01 29.60 9.77
C VAL A 325 -12.10 29.93 10.80
N LEU A 326 -12.15 29.24 11.94
CA LEU A 326 -13.22 29.34 12.93
C LEU A 326 -13.41 30.77 13.46
N VAL A 327 -12.32 31.50 13.71
CA VAL A 327 -12.39 32.90 14.16
C VAL A 327 -13.01 33.80 13.10
N ASP A 328 -12.61 33.65 11.84
CA ASP A 328 -13.19 34.41 10.73
C ASP A 328 -14.67 34.07 10.53
N MET A 329 -15.05 32.80 10.70
CA MET A 329 -16.45 32.37 10.67
C MET A 329 -17.27 33.02 11.77
N TYR A 330 -16.72 33.15 12.99
CA TYR A 330 -17.37 33.86 14.08
C TYR A 330 -17.57 35.34 13.75
N GLN A 331 -16.58 36.01 13.17
CA GLN A 331 -16.69 37.42 12.77
C GLN A 331 -17.70 37.63 11.64
N GLN A 332 -17.80 36.68 10.72
CA GLN A 332 -18.72 36.73 9.59
C GLN A 332 -20.11 36.17 9.93
N LYS A 333 -20.33 35.70 11.17
CA LYS A 333 -21.61 35.12 11.59
C LYS A 333 -22.75 36.10 11.35
N GLY A 334 -23.83 35.59 10.77
CA GLY A 334 -25.00 36.38 10.45
C GLY A 334 -24.92 37.17 9.13
N THR A 335 -23.82 37.08 8.39
CA THR A 335 -23.68 37.68 7.06
C THR A 335 -23.92 36.64 5.95
N ALA A 336 -24.36 37.11 4.78
CA ALA A 336 -24.49 36.25 3.61
C ALA A 336 -23.14 35.64 3.19
N LEU A 337 -22.05 36.40 3.28
CA LEU A 337 -20.70 35.93 2.97
C LEU A 337 -20.27 34.80 3.93
N GLY A 338 -20.50 34.97 5.24
CA GLY A 338 -20.19 33.94 6.24
C GLY A 338 -20.97 32.65 6.02
N LEU A 339 -22.26 32.75 5.69
CA LEU A 339 -23.10 31.60 5.32
C LEU A 339 -22.55 30.86 4.09
N ARG A 340 -22.18 31.57 3.03
CA ARG A 340 -21.59 30.96 1.82
C ARG A 340 -20.28 30.24 2.14
N ASN A 341 -19.37 30.92 2.84
CA ASN A 341 -18.07 30.37 3.19
C ASN A 341 -18.19 29.12 4.06
N ALA A 342 -19.09 29.13 5.05
CA ALA A 342 -19.31 27.98 5.92
C ALA A 342 -19.92 26.77 5.20
N ILE A 343 -20.93 27.00 4.34
CA ILE A 343 -21.54 25.93 3.53
C ILE A 343 -20.50 25.30 2.60
N ARG A 344 -19.68 26.14 1.95
CA ARG A 344 -18.57 25.68 1.11
C ARG A 344 -17.54 24.88 1.89
N PHE A 345 -17.16 25.35 3.07
CA PHE A 345 -16.16 24.70 3.92
C PHE A 345 -16.59 23.31 4.41
N PHE A 346 -17.80 23.20 4.98
CA PHE A 346 -18.26 21.95 5.61
C PHE A 346 -18.88 20.95 4.64
N LEU A 347 -19.52 21.42 3.55
CA LEU A 347 -20.28 20.56 2.66
C LEU A 347 -19.72 20.53 1.23
N GLY A 348 -18.74 21.39 0.89
CA GLY A 348 -18.24 21.50 -0.48
C GLY A 348 -19.31 21.95 -1.47
N ILE A 349 -20.37 22.61 -0.99
CA ILE A 349 -21.49 23.07 -1.81
C ILE A 349 -21.28 24.56 -2.14
N GLU A 350 -21.35 24.90 -3.41
CA GLU A 350 -21.38 26.29 -3.85
C GLU A 350 -22.80 26.86 -3.75
N VAL A 351 -22.90 28.00 -3.09
CA VAL A 351 -24.17 28.73 -2.91
C VAL A 351 -24.26 29.80 -3.99
N ARG A 352 -25.22 29.64 -4.89
CA ARG A 352 -25.48 30.56 -6.00
C ARG A 352 -25.89 31.94 -5.48
N ALA A 353 -26.87 31.97 -4.58
CA ALA A 353 -27.40 33.20 -4.03
C ALA A 353 -28.00 32.98 -2.64
N ILE A 354 -28.04 34.06 -1.86
CA ILE A 354 -28.85 34.16 -0.64
C ILE A 354 -29.80 35.31 -0.92
N SER A 355 -31.03 34.99 -1.24
CA SER A 355 -32.04 35.93 -1.72
C SER A 355 -33.04 36.24 -0.61
N PRO A 356 -33.55 37.49 -0.53
CA PRO A 356 -34.66 37.79 0.37
C PRO A 356 -35.87 36.94 -0.03
N PHE A 357 -36.63 36.49 0.98
CA PHE A 357 -37.85 35.74 0.73
C PHE A 357 -38.89 36.67 0.08
N ALA A 358 -39.06 36.52 -1.23
CA ALA A 358 -40.18 37.08 -1.94
C ALA A 358 -41.37 36.13 -1.74
N SER A 359 -42.30 36.48 -0.86
CA SER A 359 -43.58 35.81 -0.89
C SER A 359 -44.32 36.27 -2.13
N ASP A 360 -44.86 35.35 -2.92
CA ASP A 360 -45.91 35.63 -3.88
C ASP A 360 -47.14 36.09 -3.10
N THR A 361 -47.17 37.37 -2.74
CA THR A 361 -48.32 37.98 -2.11
C THR A 361 -49.43 38.10 -3.13
N LEU A 362 -50.67 37.85 -2.69
CA LEU A 362 -51.86 38.06 -3.51
C LEU A 362 -51.78 39.39 -4.27
N VAL A 363 -52.06 39.34 -5.57
CA VAL A 363 -52.27 40.54 -6.37
C VAL A 363 -53.77 40.67 -6.54
N LEU A 364 -54.32 41.72 -5.93
CA LEU A 364 -55.76 41.93 -5.87
C LEU A 364 -56.30 42.18 -7.29
N GLY A 365 -57.07 41.23 -7.81
CA GLY A 365 -57.60 41.24 -9.18
C GLY A 365 -56.92 40.25 -10.14
N GLU A 366 -55.84 39.58 -9.73
CA GLU A 366 -55.16 38.55 -10.52
C GLU A 366 -55.23 37.18 -9.82
N SER A 367 -55.05 37.12 -8.49
CA SER A 367 -55.05 35.85 -7.75
C SER A 367 -56.47 35.32 -7.48
N GLU A 368 -56.71 34.05 -7.74
CA GLU A 368 -57.98 33.33 -7.58
C GLU A 368 -58.08 32.56 -6.25
N LEU A 369 -59.17 32.81 -5.52
CA LEU A 369 -59.43 32.19 -4.22
C LEU A 369 -59.55 30.65 -4.34
N GLY A 370 -58.55 29.93 -3.82
CA GLY A 370 -58.50 28.46 -3.83
C GLY A 370 -57.61 27.83 -4.91
N VAL A 371 -56.98 28.62 -5.78
CA VAL A 371 -56.03 28.14 -6.80
C VAL A 371 -54.61 28.59 -6.47
N ASP A 372 -54.36 29.90 -6.52
CA ASP A 372 -53.08 30.57 -6.22
C ASP A 372 -53.21 31.55 -5.03
N TRP A 373 -54.31 31.41 -4.27
CA TRP A 373 -54.58 32.20 -3.08
C TRP A 373 -53.73 31.74 -1.90
N VAL A 374 -52.61 32.43 -1.68
CA VAL A 374 -51.75 32.27 -0.50
C VAL A 374 -51.90 33.49 0.39
N LEU A 375 -52.39 33.28 1.63
CA LEU A 375 -52.38 34.32 2.66
C LEU A 375 -50.91 34.58 3.06
N GLY A 376 -50.30 35.59 2.45
CA GLY A 376 -48.88 35.89 2.62
C GLY A 376 -48.51 36.20 4.08
N PRO A 377 -47.25 35.96 4.47
CA PRO A 377 -46.77 36.34 5.79
C PRO A 377 -46.83 37.86 5.97
N SER A 378 -46.87 38.34 7.22
CA SER A 378 -46.81 39.79 7.47
C SER A 378 -45.59 40.43 6.78
N GLU A 379 -45.71 41.65 6.25
CA GLU A 379 -44.59 42.37 5.61
C GLU A 379 -43.32 42.38 6.48
N ARG A 380 -43.51 42.37 7.80
CA ARG A 380 -42.41 42.33 8.77
C ARG A 380 -41.66 41.00 8.76
N PHE A 381 -42.33 39.87 8.57
CA PHE A 381 -41.69 38.55 8.47
C PHE A 381 -40.89 38.44 7.17
N ALA A 382 -41.48 38.82 6.02
CA ALA A 382 -40.82 38.76 4.72
C ALA A 382 -39.52 39.59 4.69
N ARG A 383 -39.47 40.73 5.40
CA ARG A 383 -38.25 41.55 5.54
C ARG A 383 -37.10 40.87 6.28
N TYR A 384 -37.37 39.87 7.12
CA TYR A 384 -36.37 39.14 7.88
C TYR A 384 -36.23 37.68 7.44
N ALA A 385 -36.84 37.31 6.32
CA ALA A 385 -36.82 35.97 5.77
C ALA A 385 -35.92 35.90 4.53
N PHE A 386 -35.21 34.78 4.36
CA PHE A 386 -34.32 34.56 3.22
C PHE A 386 -34.31 33.10 2.77
N ASN A 387 -33.94 32.91 1.50
CA ASN A 387 -33.75 31.62 0.86
C ASN A 387 -32.25 31.40 0.58
N VAL A 388 -31.85 30.13 0.52
CA VAL A 388 -30.51 29.72 0.11
C VAL A 388 -30.62 28.94 -1.19
N GLU A 389 -29.96 29.43 -2.23
CA GLU A 389 -29.99 28.83 -3.57
C GLU A 389 -28.67 28.09 -3.82
N VAL A 390 -28.74 26.82 -4.21
CA VAL A 390 -27.58 25.97 -4.50
C VAL A 390 -27.51 25.61 -5.99
N GLU A 391 -26.33 25.26 -6.49
CA GLU A 391 -26.12 24.98 -7.93
C GLU A 391 -26.41 23.53 -8.34
N ARG A 392 -26.54 22.61 -7.38
CA ARG A 392 -26.77 21.18 -7.63
C ARG A 392 -27.84 20.60 -6.72
N LEU A 393 -28.44 19.50 -7.17
CA LEU A 393 -29.31 18.68 -6.33
C LEU A 393 -28.50 18.08 -5.16
N LEU A 394 -29.08 18.16 -3.98
CA LEU A 394 -28.45 17.68 -2.74
C LEU A 394 -29.04 16.33 -2.33
N SER A 395 -28.23 15.50 -1.68
CA SER A 395 -28.72 14.31 -0.99
C SER A 395 -29.54 14.67 0.26
N PRO A 396 -30.43 13.80 0.76
CA PRO A 396 -31.18 14.06 1.99
C PRO A 396 -30.29 14.40 3.20
N ALA A 397 -29.12 13.76 3.30
CA ALA A 397 -28.14 14.02 4.36
C ALA A 397 -27.49 15.42 4.21
N GLU A 398 -27.11 15.82 3.00
CA GLU A 398 -26.58 17.16 2.72
C GLU A 398 -27.61 18.24 3.02
N ARG A 399 -28.88 18.04 2.65
CA ARG A 399 -29.98 18.96 2.97
C ARG A 399 -30.07 19.18 4.48
N LEU A 400 -30.13 18.10 5.26
CA LEU A 400 -30.25 18.19 6.71
C LEU A 400 -29.08 18.97 7.33
N ARG A 401 -27.84 18.64 6.93
CA ARG A 401 -26.63 19.32 7.44
C ARG A 401 -26.60 20.79 7.06
N LEU A 402 -26.98 21.13 5.82
CA LEU A 402 -27.06 22.51 5.35
C LEU A 402 -28.06 23.29 6.20
N ARG A 403 -29.26 22.75 6.43
CA ARG A 403 -30.27 23.41 7.28
C ARG A 403 -29.75 23.66 8.70
N THR A 404 -29.12 22.67 9.34
CA THR A 404 -28.53 22.83 10.67
C THR A 404 -27.47 23.92 10.72
N LEU A 405 -26.61 23.99 9.71
CA LEU A 405 -25.55 24.98 9.61
C LEU A 405 -26.11 26.39 9.39
N VAL A 406 -27.09 26.54 8.50
CA VAL A 406 -27.75 27.83 8.24
C VAL A 406 -28.47 28.33 9.49
N GLU A 407 -29.21 27.46 10.18
CA GLU A 407 -29.89 27.80 11.43
C GLU A 407 -28.93 28.24 12.54
N TYR A 408 -27.73 27.65 12.60
CA TYR A 408 -26.71 28.03 13.58
C TYR A 408 -26.06 29.40 13.27
N LEU A 409 -25.82 29.68 11.97
CA LEU A 409 -25.08 30.86 11.54
C LEU A 409 -25.96 32.10 11.29
N LYS A 410 -27.25 31.93 11.02
CA LYS A 410 -28.16 33.05 10.78
C LYS A 410 -28.29 33.95 12.02
N PRO A 411 -28.55 35.26 11.84
CA PRO A 411 -28.91 36.11 12.97
C PRO A 411 -30.20 35.60 13.63
N ALA A 412 -30.29 35.69 14.96
CA ALA A 412 -31.43 35.20 15.73
C ALA A 412 -32.79 35.79 15.29
N HIS A 413 -32.79 37.02 14.77
CA HIS A 413 -33.98 37.73 14.34
C HIS A 413 -34.40 37.43 12.88
N THR A 414 -33.66 36.58 12.16
CA THR A 414 -33.95 36.21 10.77
C THR A 414 -34.50 34.80 10.65
N HIS A 415 -35.19 34.52 9.55
CA HIS A 415 -35.83 33.24 9.25
C HIS A 415 -35.28 32.67 7.94
N PHE A 416 -34.78 31.44 8.00
CA PHE A 416 -34.46 30.68 6.81
C PHE A 416 -35.71 29.92 6.38
N VAL A 417 -36.18 30.17 5.16
CA VAL A 417 -37.44 29.61 4.66
C VAL A 417 -37.16 28.42 3.74
N ASP A 418 -36.64 28.70 2.55
CA ASP A 418 -36.46 27.67 1.52
C ASP A 418 -34.99 27.44 1.12
N LEU A 419 -34.70 26.15 0.90
CA LEU A 419 -33.52 25.68 0.21
C LEU A 419 -33.91 25.44 -1.25
N VAL A 420 -33.46 26.31 -2.14
CA VAL A 420 -33.82 26.26 -3.56
C VAL A 420 -32.73 25.48 -4.30
N GLU A 421 -33.10 24.30 -4.78
CA GLU A 421 -32.26 23.44 -5.61
C GLU A 421 -32.58 23.67 -7.10
N PRO A 422 -31.63 23.46 -8.01
CA PRO A 422 -31.93 23.51 -9.43
C PRO A 422 -32.95 22.43 -9.76
N LEU A 423 -33.84 22.73 -10.72
CA LEU A 423 -34.73 21.73 -11.27
C LEU A 423 -33.88 20.55 -11.80
N PRO A 424 -34.26 19.29 -11.55
CA PRO A 424 -33.60 18.17 -12.17
C PRO A 424 -33.59 18.40 -13.68
N PRO A 425 -32.48 18.08 -14.38
CA PRO A 425 -32.49 18.13 -15.83
C PRO A 425 -33.69 17.31 -16.31
N ILE A 426 -34.53 17.91 -17.15
CA ILE A 426 -35.62 17.20 -17.80
C ILE A 426 -34.93 16.18 -18.71
N LEU A 427 -34.74 14.97 -18.20
CA LEU A 427 -34.43 13.84 -19.04
C LEU A 427 -35.69 13.61 -19.86
N PRO A 428 -35.66 13.75 -21.20
CA PRO A 428 -36.80 13.32 -21.99
C PRO A 428 -37.05 11.86 -21.61
N GLU A 429 -38.26 11.52 -21.16
CA GLU A 429 -38.65 10.13 -20.93
C GLU A 429 -38.38 9.37 -22.22
N HIS A 430 -37.30 8.60 -22.25
CA HIS A 430 -36.97 7.79 -23.40
C HIS A 430 -37.96 6.65 -23.39
N TRP A 431 -38.69 6.50 -24.49
CA TRP A 431 -39.63 5.42 -24.70
C TRP A 431 -38.95 4.07 -24.45
N GLU A 432 -39.34 3.38 -23.38
CA GLU A 432 -38.89 2.01 -23.12
C GLU A 432 -39.91 1.02 -23.68
N LEU A 433 -39.48 0.29 -24.71
CA LEU A 433 -40.26 -0.72 -25.40
C LEU A 433 -40.69 -1.82 -24.42
N GLY A 434 -41.98 -1.81 -24.05
CA GLY A 434 -42.61 -2.82 -23.19
C GLY A 434 -42.99 -2.34 -21.77
N LEU A 435 -42.64 -1.10 -21.39
CA LEU A 435 -43.01 -0.51 -20.08
C LEU A 435 -43.86 0.76 -20.21
N SER A 436 -43.69 1.54 -21.28
CA SER A 436 -44.43 2.79 -21.48
C SER A 436 -45.73 2.58 -22.27
N GLU A 437 -46.86 3.12 -21.78
CA GLU A 437 -48.18 3.08 -22.43
C GLU A 437 -48.54 4.43 -23.06
N LEU A 438 -49.04 4.38 -24.29
CA LEU A 438 -49.32 5.55 -25.11
C LEU A 438 -50.63 6.21 -24.65
N GLY A 439 -50.54 7.41 -24.08
CA GLY A 439 -51.67 8.18 -23.53
C GLY A 439 -51.82 8.16 -22.00
N GLU A 440 -51.11 7.30 -21.28
CA GLU A 440 -51.12 7.28 -19.80
C GLU A 440 -49.79 7.79 -19.20
N THR A 441 -48.65 7.35 -19.72
CA THR A 441 -47.31 7.78 -19.25
C THR A 441 -46.60 8.68 -20.28
N THR A 442 -47.36 9.37 -21.13
CA THR A 442 -46.80 10.17 -22.23
C THR A 442 -47.37 11.58 -22.23
N THR A 443 -46.49 12.58 -22.21
CA THR A 443 -46.80 13.94 -22.66
C THR A 443 -46.12 14.19 -24.00
N LEU A 444 -46.92 14.50 -25.02
CA LEU A 444 -46.44 14.81 -26.36
C LEU A 444 -46.11 16.30 -26.38
N HIS A 445 -44.84 16.65 -26.54
CA HIS A 445 -44.40 18.04 -26.68
C HIS A 445 -44.83 18.65 -28.02
#